data_AF-A0A1F5DLT5-F1
#
_entry.id   AF-A0A1F5DLT5-F1
#
_cell.length_a   1.000
_cell.length_b   1.000
_cell.length_c   1.000
_cell.angle_alpha   90.00
_cell.angle_beta   90.00
_cell.angle_gamma   90.00
#
_symmetry.space_group_name_H-M   'P 1'
#
loop_
_entity.id
_entity.type
_entity.pdbx_description
1 polymer ?
#
loop_
_entity_poly.entity_id
_entity_poly.type
_entity_poly.pdbx_seq_one_letter_code
_entity_poly.pdbx_strand_id
1 'polypeptide(L)'
;MSNIFDKLKSGAGKVAQEAKEAAQIKKIELDIGGLKKQIETQYHQLGEMTYQSSTNNTPLNPESANIISKVTNLFEQIRLKEEEIKKLNTDIVEPQTPAQAPLPSQKKVCTNCGKENDPNVKFCSECGTKLA
;
A
#
# COMPACT_ATOMS: atom_id res chain seq x y z
N MET A 1 -26.52 2.98 -40.79
CA MET A 1 -26.74 3.74 -39.53
C MET A 1 -26.96 2.77 -38.38
N SER A 2 -25.88 2.25 -37.80
CA SER A 2 -25.94 1.39 -36.61
C SER A 2 -24.77 1.78 -35.69
N ASN A 3 -25.01 2.75 -34.79
CA ASN A 3 -23.99 3.26 -33.86
C ASN A 3 -24.51 3.32 -32.41
N ILE A 4 -25.75 2.88 -32.16
CA ILE A 4 -26.40 2.95 -30.83
C ILE A 4 -26.33 1.59 -30.12
N PHE A 5 -26.56 0.49 -30.84
CA PHE A 5 -26.49 -0.87 -30.27
C PHE A 5 -25.06 -1.26 -29.88
N ASP A 6 -24.06 -0.87 -30.68
CA ASP A 6 -22.64 -1.12 -30.37
C ASP A 6 -22.13 -0.29 -29.19
N LYS A 7 -22.63 0.94 -29.01
CA LYS A 7 -22.33 1.77 -27.84
C LYS A 7 -23.02 1.26 -26.57
N LEU A 8 -24.22 0.71 -26.68
CA LEU A 8 -24.94 0.11 -25.55
C LEU A 8 -24.23 -1.17 -25.06
N LYS A 9 -23.78 -2.01 -26.01
CA LYS A 9 -23.06 -3.25 -25.71
C LYS A 9 -21.66 -2.99 -25.16
N SER A 10 -20.95 -1.97 -25.65
CA SER A 10 -19.63 -1.59 -25.13
C SER A 10 -19.71 -0.98 -23.72
N GLY A 11 -20.76 -0.21 -23.41
CA GLY A 11 -20.99 0.34 -22.07
C GLY A 11 -21.25 -0.73 -21.00
N ALA A 12 -22.10 -1.73 -21.30
CA ALA A 12 -22.37 -2.85 -20.39
C ALA A 12 -21.14 -3.75 -20.16
N GLY A 13 -20.33 -3.96 -21.21
CA GLY A 13 -19.09 -4.74 -21.11
C GLY A 13 -18.02 -4.06 -20.24
N LYS A 14 -17.87 -2.74 -20.35
CA LYS A 14 -16.91 -1.96 -19.55
C LYS A 14 -17.25 -2.03 -18.06
N VAL A 15 -18.52 -1.84 -17.68
CA VAL A 15 -18.97 -1.92 -16.28
C VAL A 15 -18.75 -3.30 -15.67
N ALA A 16 -19.02 -4.37 -16.43
CA ALA A 16 -18.78 -5.74 -15.97
C ALA A 16 -17.29 -6.04 -15.77
N GLN A 17 -16.43 -5.49 -16.65
CA GLN A 17 -14.98 -5.65 -16.56
C GLN A 17 -14.41 -4.89 -15.36
N GLU A 18 -14.81 -3.64 -15.14
CA GLU A 18 -14.39 -2.82 -13.99
C GLU A 18 -14.77 -3.49 -12.65
N ALA A 19 -15.98 -4.05 -12.55
CA ALA A 19 -16.41 -4.78 -11.36
C ALA A 19 -15.53 -6.02 -11.07
N LYS A 20 -15.10 -6.72 -12.12
CA LYS A 20 -14.22 -7.89 -12.01
C LYS A 20 -12.81 -7.49 -11.55
N GLU A 21 -12.27 -6.42 -12.10
CA GLU A 21 -10.97 -5.86 -11.69
C GLU A 21 -10.99 -5.39 -10.24
N ALA A 22 -12.03 -4.67 -9.83
CA ALA A 22 -12.22 -4.25 -8.45
C ALA A 22 -12.29 -5.45 -7.48
N ALA A 23 -13.01 -6.52 -7.85
CA ALA A 23 -13.06 -7.75 -7.05
C ALA A 23 -11.69 -8.43 -6.96
N GLN A 24 -10.92 -8.44 -8.04
CA GLN A 24 -9.55 -8.99 -8.05
C GLN A 24 -8.61 -8.18 -7.16
N ILE A 25 -8.65 -6.84 -7.24
CA ILE A 25 -7.86 -5.96 -6.34
C ILE A 25 -8.20 -6.25 -4.88
N LYS A 26 -9.49 -6.35 -4.53
CA LYS A 26 -9.90 -6.67 -3.16
C LYS A 26 -9.43 -8.03 -2.68
N LYS A 27 -9.42 -9.04 -3.55
CA LYS A 27 -8.83 -10.34 -3.23
C LYS A 27 -7.33 -10.21 -2.93
N ILE A 28 -6.59 -9.48 -3.77
CA ILE A 28 -5.14 -9.30 -3.58
C ILE A 28 -4.84 -8.51 -2.29
N GLU A 29 -5.63 -7.48 -1.97
CA GLU A 29 -5.51 -6.73 -0.71
C GLU A 29 -5.71 -7.64 0.52
N LEU A 30 -6.71 -8.54 0.49
CA LEU A 30 -6.93 -9.52 1.55
C LEU A 30 -5.74 -10.48 1.69
N ASP A 31 -5.20 -10.98 0.57
CA ASP A 31 -4.01 -11.83 0.56
C ASP A 31 -2.81 -11.10 1.19
N ILE A 32 -2.56 -9.84 0.79
CA ILE A 32 -1.49 -9.00 1.36
C ILE A 32 -1.68 -8.86 2.87
N GLY A 33 -2.91 -8.63 3.34
CA GLY A 33 -3.23 -8.59 4.77
C GLY A 33 -2.87 -9.89 5.49
N GLY A 34 -3.15 -11.05 4.87
CA GLY A 34 -2.74 -12.36 5.39
C GLY A 34 -1.22 -12.55 5.43
N LEU A 35 -0.51 -12.15 4.38
CA LEU A 35 0.96 -12.22 4.32
C LEU A 35 1.62 -11.34 5.37
N LYS A 36 1.10 -10.12 5.61
CA LYS A 36 1.58 -9.21 6.66
C LYS A 36 1.44 -9.84 8.06
N LYS A 37 0.31 -10.51 8.36
CA LYS A 37 0.13 -11.25 9.62
C LYS A 37 1.11 -12.42 9.76
N GLN A 38 1.43 -13.10 8.67
CA GLN A 38 2.46 -14.16 8.69
C GLN A 38 3.85 -13.59 9.00
N ILE A 39 4.21 -12.44 8.42
CA ILE A 39 5.46 -11.73 8.72
C ILE A 39 5.53 -11.38 10.22
N GLU A 40 4.46 -10.81 10.78
CA GLU A 40 4.38 -10.47 12.20
C GLU A 40 4.63 -11.70 13.09
N THR A 41 4.02 -12.84 12.75
CA THR A 41 4.21 -14.10 13.47
C THR A 41 5.67 -14.57 13.39
N GLN A 42 6.30 -14.45 12.22
CA GLN A 42 7.72 -14.81 12.05
C GLN A 42 8.65 -13.87 12.83
N TYR A 43 8.36 -12.57 12.86
CA TYR A 43 9.12 -11.63 13.67
C TYR A 43 8.99 -11.89 15.16
N HIS A 44 7.80 -12.24 15.65
CA HIS A 44 7.64 -12.64 17.04
C HIS A 44 8.52 -13.86 17.37
N GLN A 45 8.51 -14.89 16.53
CA GLN A 45 9.34 -16.09 16.71
C GLN A 45 10.84 -15.77 16.71
N LEU A 46 11.30 -14.95 15.75
CA LEU A 46 12.70 -14.53 15.69
C LEU A 46 13.10 -13.68 16.90
N GLY A 47 12.21 -12.79 17.34
CA GLY A 47 12.41 -11.96 18.52
C GLY A 47 12.56 -12.80 19.79
N GLU A 48 11.72 -13.81 19.96
CA GLU A 48 11.82 -14.76 21.08
C GLU A 48 13.15 -15.52 21.06
N MET A 49 13.57 -16.06 19.91
CA MET A 49 14.87 -16.73 19.76
C MET A 49 16.04 -15.80 20.12
N THR A 50 15.97 -14.54 19.66
CA THR A 50 17.00 -13.54 19.91
C THR A 50 17.05 -13.15 21.39
N TYR A 51 15.89 -12.96 22.02
CA TYR A 51 15.79 -12.66 23.44
C TYR A 51 16.38 -13.80 24.28
N GLN A 52 15.97 -15.05 24.04
CA GLN A 52 16.47 -16.22 24.76
C GLN A 52 17.99 -16.39 24.61
N SER A 53 18.50 -16.21 23.39
CA SER A 53 19.94 -16.25 23.11
C SER A 53 20.69 -15.19 23.93
N SER A 54 20.16 -13.96 23.99
CA SER A 54 20.77 -12.87 24.74
C SER A 54 20.67 -13.06 26.25
N THR A 55 19.56 -13.56 26.79
CA THR A 55 19.38 -13.76 28.24
C THR A 55 20.19 -14.92 28.77
N ASN A 56 20.32 -15.99 27.98
CA ASN A 56 21.04 -17.20 28.38
C ASN A 56 22.52 -17.16 27.99
N ASN A 57 22.96 -16.08 27.33
CA ASN A 57 24.32 -15.92 26.78
C ASN A 57 24.73 -17.10 25.88
N THR A 58 23.78 -17.60 25.09
CA THR A 58 24.00 -18.68 24.11
C THR A 58 23.99 -18.12 22.70
N PRO A 59 24.62 -18.78 21.71
CA PRO A 59 24.49 -18.40 20.31
C PRO A 59 23.03 -18.40 19.85
N LEU A 60 22.71 -17.56 18.87
CA LEU A 60 21.39 -17.53 18.24
C LEU A 60 21.11 -18.89 17.59
N ASN A 61 19.90 -19.42 17.78
CA ASN A 61 19.49 -20.68 17.18
C ASN A 61 19.67 -20.62 15.64
N PRO A 62 20.42 -21.54 15.00
CA PRO A 62 20.61 -21.57 13.55
C PRO A 62 19.30 -21.64 12.76
N GLU A 63 18.22 -22.15 13.34
CA GLU A 63 16.88 -22.15 12.73
C GLU A 63 16.34 -20.74 12.45
N SER A 64 16.88 -19.71 13.10
CA SER A 64 16.60 -18.30 12.78
C SER A 64 16.84 -17.97 11.30
N ALA A 65 17.80 -18.63 10.64
CA ALA A 65 18.05 -18.47 9.20
C ALA A 65 16.86 -18.90 8.34
N ASN A 66 16.10 -19.92 8.76
CA ASN A 66 14.88 -20.34 8.09
C ASN A 66 13.78 -19.28 8.22
N ILE A 67 13.65 -18.67 9.41
CA ILE A 67 12.70 -17.58 9.65
C ILE A 67 13.04 -16.38 8.78
N ILE A 68 14.32 -15.98 8.72
CA ILE A 68 14.80 -14.88 7.87
C ILE A 68 14.45 -15.16 6.40
N SER A 69 14.77 -16.35 5.90
CA SER A 69 14.46 -16.74 4.51
C SER A 69 12.97 -16.70 4.23
N LYS A 70 12.14 -17.17 5.16
CA LYS A 70 10.68 -17.12 5.04
C LYS A 70 10.15 -15.69 5.02
N VAL A 71 10.65 -14.81 5.88
CA VAL A 71 10.29 -13.38 5.89
C VAL A 71 10.65 -12.72 4.57
N THR A 72 11.85 -12.97 4.03
CA THR A 72 12.26 -12.48 2.71
C THR A 72 11.29 -12.91 1.61
N ASN A 73 10.90 -14.18 1.60
CA ASN A 73 9.93 -14.70 0.62
C ASN A 73 8.53 -14.10 0.78
N LEU A 74 8.09 -13.81 2.01
CA LEU A 74 6.80 -13.17 2.25
C LEU A 74 6.80 -11.71 1.76
N PHE A 75 7.89 -10.97 1.98
CA PHE A 75 8.04 -9.62 1.42
C PHE A 75 8.03 -9.62 -0.10
N GLU A 76 8.72 -10.57 -0.73
CA GLU A 76 8.72 -10.69 -2.19
C GLU A 76 7.32 -10.97 -2.73
N GLN A 77 6.54 -11.84 -2.07
CA GLN A 77 5.13 -12.08 -2.43
C GLN A 77 4.27 -10.82 -2.31
N ILE A 78 4.47 -10.01 -1.26
CA ILE A 78 3.78 -8.72 -1.11
C ILE A 78 4.16 -7.78 -2.24
N ARG A 79 5.47 -7.65 -2.55
CA ARG A 79 5.97 -6.79 -3.64
C ARG A 79 5.32 -7.14 -4.97
N LEU A 80 5.31 -8.43 -5.33
CA LEU A 80 4.70 -8.89 -6.59
C LEU A 80 3.19 -8.62 -6.65
N LYS A 81 2.48 -8.79 -5.53
CA LYS A 81 1.04 -8.51 -5.42
C LYS A 81 0.73 -7.00 -5.50
N GLU A 82 1.57 -6.17 -4.91
CA GLU A 82 1.46 -4.71 -5.01
C GLU A 82 1.69 -4.23 -6.45
N GLU A 83 2.63 -4.86 -7.17
CA GLU A 83 2.83 -4.62 -8.60
C GLU A 83 1.63 -5.07 -9.45
N GLU A 84 0.97 -6.18 -9.10
CA GLU A 84 -0.26 -6.64 -9.76
C GLU A 84 -1.40 -5.64 -9.56
N ILE A 85 -1.62 -5.17 -8.33
CA ILE A 85 -2.61 -4.11 -8.04
C ILE A 85 -2.28 -2.84 -8.85
N LYS A 86 -1.00 -2.44 -8.91
CA LYS A 86 -0.58 -1.28 -9.70
C LYS A 86 -0.96 -1.43 -11.16
N LYS A 87 -0.70 -2.60 -11.77
CA LYS A 87 -1.06 -2.89 -13.17
C LYS A 87 -2.57 -2.80 -13.39
N LEU A 88 -3.37 -3.45 -12.54
CA LEU A 88 -4.84 -3.44 -12.62
C LEU A 88 -5.43 -2.02 -12.42
N ASN A 89 -4.83 -1.20 -11.58
CA ASN A 89 -5.27 0.19 -11.37
C ASN A 89 -4.89 1.14 -12.50
N THR A 90 -3.84 0.84 -13.29
CA THR A 90 -3.48 1.66 -14.47
C THR A 90 -4.56 1.63 -15.55
N ASP A 91 -5.36 0.56 -15.62
CA ASP A 91 -6.46 0.43 -16.58
C ASP A 91 -7.77 1.11 -16.09
N ILE A 92 -7.81 1.52 -14.82
CA ILE A 92 -8.90 2.31 -14.20
C ILE A 92 -8.62 3.83 -14.29
N VAL A 93 -7.39 4.22 -14.67
CA VAL A 93 -7.02 5.61 -14.96
C VAL A 93 -6.85 5.80 -16.47
N GLU A 94 -7.97 5.71 -17.19
CA GLU A 94 -8.17 6.65 -18.29
C GLU A 94 -8.12 8.05 -17.64
N PRO A 95 -7.15 8.93 -17.98
CA PRO A 95 -7.11 10.28 -17.42
C PRO A 95 -8.36 11.03 -17.89
N GLN A 96 -9.41 10.97 -17.09
CA GLN A 96 -10.63 11.73 -17.29
C GLN A 96 -10.27 13.20 -17.04
N THR A 97 -10.13 13.90 -18.17
CA THR A 97 -10.19 15.35 -18.42
C THR A 97 -8.95 16.22 -18.15
N PRO A 98 -8.70 17.20 -19.04
CA PRO A 98 -7.40 17.85 -19.22
C PRO A 98 -7.21 19.09 -18.32
N ALA A 99 -5.92 19.39 -18.09
CA ALA A 99 -5.38 20.66 -17.60
C ALA A 99 -5.70 21.06 -16.15
N GLN A 100 -4.83 20.66 -15.23
CA GLN A 100 -4.12 21.60 -14.36
C GLN A 100 -2.89 20.89 -13.78
N ALA A 101 -1.70 21.32 -14.19
CA ALA A 101 -0.49 21.06 -13.41
C ALA A 101 -0.76 21.54 -11.96
N PRO A 102 -0.31 20.83 -10.92
CA PRO A 102 -0.28 21.42 -9.59
C PRO A 102 0.58 22.68 -9.70
N LEU A 103 -0.07 23.85 -9.65
CA LEU A 103 0.59 25.08 -9.25
C LEU A 103 1.37 24.75 -7.96
N PRO A 104 2.59 25.28 -7.78
CA PRO A 104 3.35 25.04 -6.56
C PRO A 104 2.50 25.47 -5.36
N SER A 105 1.87 24.50 -4.69
CA SER A 105 1.17 24.74 -3.45
C SER A 105 2.24 25.08 -2.43
N GLN A 106 2.27 26.33 -1.98
CA GLN A 106 3.20 26.76 -0.96
C GLN A 106 2.91 25.95 0.31
N LYS A 107 3.77 24.97 0.60
CA LYS A 107 3.67 24.19 1.82
C LYS A 107 3.92 25.11 3.02
N LYS A 108 3.15 24.92 4.09
CA LYS A 108 3.37 25.61 5.37
C LYS A 108 4.27 24.75 6.24
N VAL A 109 5.39 25.30 6.69
CA VAL A 109 6.25 24.63 7.69
C VAL A 109 5.72 24.99 9.08
N CYS A 110 5.46 23.99 9.89
CA CYS A 110 5.03 24.18 11.28
C CYS A 110 6.18 24.82 12.08
N THR A 111 5.93 26.00 12.66
CA THR A 111 6.93 26.70 13.49
C THR A 111 7.20 26.02 14.83
N ASN A 112 6.37 25.07 15.25
CA ASN A 112 6.53 24.33 16.50
C ASN A 112 7.32 23.03 16.34
N CYS A 113 7.04 22.22 15.30
CA CYS A 113 7.67 20.90 15.12
C CYS A 113 8.48 20.75 13.81
N GLY A 114 8.44 21.73 12.90
CA GLY A 114 9.19 21.69 11.64
C GLY A 114 8.53 20.88 10.51
N LYS A 115 7.36 20.28 10.75
CA LYS A 115 6.65 19.51 9.72
C LYS A 115 6.12 20.36 8.58
N GLU A 116 6.34 19.92 7.35
CA GLU A 116 5.66 20.44 6.17
C GLU A 116 4.20 20.00 6.14
N ASN A 117 3.29 20.95 5.98
CA ASN A 117 1.85 20.75 5.92
C ASN A 117 1.28 21.41 4.65
N ASP A 118 0.14 20.90 4.19
CA ASP A 118 -0.61 21.49 3.08
C ASP A 118 -1.07 22.93 3.42
N PRO A 119 -1.08 23.88 2.46
CA PRO A 119 -1.50 25.25 2.74
C PRO A 119 -2.93 25.39 3.28
N ASN A 120 -3.81 24.42 3.02
CA ASN A 120 -5.24 24.49 3.37
C ASN A 120 -5.56 23.97 4.78
N VAL A 121 -4.60 23.34 5.48
CA VAL A 121 -4.86 22.82 6.84
C VAL A 121 -4.69 23.91 7.89
N LYS A 122 -5.66 23.99 8.81
CA LYS A 122 -5.67 24.97 9.91
C LYS A 122 -4.74 24.59 11.06
N PHE A 123 -4.39 23.31 11.17
CA PHE A 123 -3.59 22.75 12.26
C PHE A 123 -2.54 21.78 11.70
N CYS A 124 -1.39 21.70 12.38
CA CYS A 124 -0.33 20.77 12.04
C CYS A 124 -0.83 19.33 12.18
N SER A 125 -0.65 18.55 11.12
CA SER A 125 -1.01 17.12 11.07
C SER A 125 -0.21 16.24 12.04
N GLU A 126 0.89 16.75 12.58
CA GLU A 126 1.74 16.02 13.52
C GLU A 126 1.51 16.47 14.97
N CYS A 127 1.67 17.76 15.27
CA CYS A 127 1.64 18.26 16.64
C CYS A 127 0.37 19.04 17.03
N GLY A 128 -0.59 19.22 16.10
CA GLY A 128 -1.84 19.94 16.37
C GLY A 128 -1.71 21.46 16.53
N THR A 129 -0.51 22.03 16.43
CA THR A 129 -0.30 23.49 16.50
C THR A 129 -1.05 24.18 15.36
N LYS A 130 -1.77 25.26 15.66
CA LYS A 130 -2.48 26.07 14.65
C LYS A 130 -1.46 26.69 13.70
N LEU A 131 -1.64 26.46 12.40
CA LEU A 131 -0.79 27.04 11.37
C LEU A 131 -1.34 28.42 10.98
N ALA A 132 -0.47 29.43 10.96
CA ALA A 132 -0.79 30.77 10.46
C ALA A 132 -0.97 30.74 8.94
#